data_AF-A0A9P0GDA5-F1
#
_entry.id   AF-A0A9P0GDA5-F1
#
_cell.length_a   1.000
_cell.length_b   1.000
_cell.length_c   1.000
_cell.angle_alpha   90.00
_cell.angle_beta   90.00
_cell.angle_gamma   90.00
#
_symmetry.space_group_name_H-M   'P 1'
#
loop_
_entity.id
_entity.type
_entity.pdbx_description
1 polymer ?
#
loop_
_entity_poly.entity_id
_entity_poly.type
_entity_poly.pdbx_seq_one_letter_code
_entity_poly.pdbx_strand_id
1 'polypeptide(L)'
;MGCSLDKLSATLKPGNYTDLKNEIHDLDKKKFKQLTRKGVFFERLEETELPNQNSFYNKLMDQHITDTDYNHVKLVWEKFNLKTLGDYSDLPRSLLYSSSYTWDCMLKYTLETIQDVDMLLFFEGGIQGGISQCCNRHGEANNKYISDFDSTKPSKYLMYFDVNNLYGWAMSQQLPYGGFEWIDTNIDITQIPNDAPEGYMLEVDLEYPQHIHDRHKDLRFCAEHCPPPGSKLPKLMTTLCNKEKYIMHYQNLQQASATD
;
A
#
# COMPACT_ATOMS: atom_id res chain seq x y z
N MET A 1 -10.37 3.23 6.54
CA MET A 1 -10.88 4.62 6.60
C MET A 1 -10.20 5.40 5.48
N GLY A 2 -10.90 5.69 4.39
CA GLY A 2 -10.34 6.52 3.32
C GLY A 2 -10.30 7.97 3.77
N CYS A 3 -9.11 8.49 4.07
CA CYS A 3 -8.94 9.94 4.18
C CYS A 3 -9.15 10.56 2.79
N SER A 4 -9.95 11.62 2.68
CA SER A 4 -10.04 12.36 1.40
C SER A 4 -8.65 12.91 1.03
N LEU A 5 -8.39 13.04 -0.27
CA LEU A 5 -7.16 13.64 -0.80
C LEU A 5 -6.84 15.02 -0.18
N ASP A 6 -7.86 15.75 0.29
CA ASP A 6 -7.71 17.03 0.97
C ASP A 6 -7.04 16.89 2.36
N LYS A 7 -7.29 15.78 3.06
CA LYS A 7 -6.63 15.48 4.35
C LYS A 7 -5.18 15.02 4.13
N LEU A 8 -4.91 14.32 3.04
CA LEU A 8 -3.56 13.87 2.67
C LEU A 8 -2.69 15.04 2.20
N SER A 9 -3.22 15.91 1.34
CA SER A 9 -2.53 17.14 0.93
C SER A 9 -2.21 18.07 2.12
N ALA A 10 -3.12 18.19 3.10
CA ALA A 10 -2.90 19.01 4.29
C ALA A 10 -1.78 18.50 5.21
N THR A 11 -1.37 17.23 5.10
CA THR A 11 -0.28 16.66 5.90
C THR A 11 1.11 16.84 5.27
N LEU A 12 1.19 17.32 4.02
CA LEU A 12 2.45 17.53 3.29
C LEU A 12 3.17 18.80 3.76
N LYS A 13 4.34 18.65 4.40
CA LYS A 13 5.17 19.76 4.89
C LYS A 13 6.27 20.12 3.88
N PRO A 14 6.59 21.42 3.66
CA PRO A 14 7.63 21.87 2.71
C PRO A 14 9.05 21.36 3.01
N GLY A 15 9.32 20.88 4.22
CA GLY A 15 10.63 20.35 4.64
C GLY A 15 10.90 18.92 4.18
N ASN A 16 9.87 18.17 3.76
CA ASN A 16 9.98 16.75 3.47
C ASN A 16 10.35 16.45 2.00
N TYR A 17 10.53 17.49 1.17
CA TYR A 17 10.70 17.38 -0.29
C TYR A 17 12.00 18.07 -0.74
N THR A 18 13.13 17.63 -0.19
CA THR A 18 14.46 18.11 -0.60
C THR A 18 14.74 17.86 -2.08
N ASP A 19 14.30 16.72 -2.62
CA ASP A 19 14.55 16.34 -4.01
C ASP A 19 13.76 17.22 -4.99
N LEU A 20 12.54 17.60 -4.62
CA LEU A 20 11.71 18.51 -5.40
C LEU A 20 12.29 19.92 -5.50
N LYS A 21 12.95 20.41 -4.44
CA LYS A 21 13.68 21.69 -4.51
C LYS A 21 14.88 21.63 -5.45
N ASN A 22 15.44 20.44 -5.65
CA ASN A 22 16.55 20.23 -6.58
C ASN A 22 16.04 20.16 -8.03
N GLU A 23 14.87 19.57 -8.28
CA GLU A 23 14.24 19.55 -9.61
C GLU A 23 13.61 20.90 -9.99
N ILE A 24 13.00 21.61 -9.04
CA ILE A 24 12.43 22.95 -9.24
C ILE A 24 13.26 23.96 -8.44
N HIS A 25 14.30 24.48 -9.09
CA HIS A 25 15.31 25.37 -8.50
C HIS A 25 14.76 26.67 -7.85
N ASP A 26 13.50 27.06 -8.15
CA ASP A 26 12.83 28.26 -7.63
C ASP A 26 11.52 27.94 -6.88
N LEU A 27 11.52 26.87 -6.09
CA LEU A 27 10.35 26.43 -5.34
C LEU A 27 10.25 27.11 -3.96
N ASP A 28 9.62 28.30 -3.92
CA ASP A 28 9.33 29.00 -2.66
C ASP A 28 8.15 28.36 -1.87
N LYS A 29 8.01 28.71 -0.58
CA LYS A 29 6.93 28.19 0.28
C LYS A 29 5.53 28.46 -0.29
N LYS A 30 5.36 29.52 -1.09
CA LYS A 30 4.07 29.95 -1.67
C LYS A 30 3.72 29.13 -2.91
N LYS A 31 4.70 28.81 -3.75
CA LYS A 31 4.66 27.89 -4.90
C LYS A 31 4.39 26.47 -4.43
N PHE A 32 5.10 26.02 -3.38
CA PHE A 32 4.88 24.71 -2.78
C PHE A 32 3.43 24.53 -2.30
N LYS A 33 2.88 25.48 -1.54
CA LYS A 33 1.49 25.42 -1.06
C LYS A 33 0.46 25.38 -2.20
N GLN A 34 0.78 25.98 -3.34
CA GLN A 34 -0.07 25.97 -4.53
C GLN A 34 -0.03 24.61 -5.23
N LEU A 35 1.12 23.97 -5.28
CA LEU A 35 1.29 22.65 -5.88
C LEU A 35 0.74 21.50 -5.02
N THR A 36 0.60 21.69 -3.70
CA THR A 36 0.02 20.68 -2.81
C THR A 36 -1.52 20.65 -2.81
N ARG A 37 -2.20 21.48 -3.61
CA ARG A 37 -3.67 21.44 -3.73
C ARG A 37 -4.09 20.44 -4.81
N LYS A 38 -5.23 19.77 -4.63
CA LYS A 38 -5.82 18.86 -5.63
C LYS A 38 -5.84 19.54 -7.02
N GLY A 39 -5.16 18.93 -7.98
CA GLY A 39 -5.01 19.45 -9.35
C GLY A 39 -6.20 19.11 -10.26
N VAL A 40 -6.23 19.77 -11.41
CA VAL A 40 -7.18 19.52 -12.51
C VAL A 40 -6.43 18.83 -13.64
N PHE A 41 -7.01 17.79 -14.24
CA PHE A 41 -6.36 17.01 -15.31
C PHE A 41 -7.03 17.26 -16.65
N PHE A 42 -6.22 17.19 -17.71
CA PHE A 42 -6.63 17.43 -19.09
C PHE A 42 -6.46 16.16 -19.92
N GLU A 43 -7.43 15.86 -20.80
CA GLU A 43 -7.33 14.74 -21.75
C GLU A 43 -6.40 15.07 -22.93
N ARG A 44 -6.22 16.35 -23.25
CA ARG A 44 -5.40 16.84 -24.38
C ARG A 44 -4.18 17.57 -23.84
N LEU A 45 -3.02 16.93 -23.89
CA LEU A 45 -1.80 17.44 -23.24
C LEU A 45 -0.99 18.40 -24.13
N GLU A 46 -1.18 18.36 -25.44
CA GLU A 46 -0.41 19.17 -26.40
C GLU A 46 -0.95 20.60 -26.58
N GLU A 47 -2.10 20.94 -25.97
CA GLU A 47 -2.66 22.29 -26.12
C GLU A 47 -1.80 23.32 -25.38
N THR A 48 -1.54 24.44 -26.04
CA THR A 48 -0.63 25.49 -25.55
C THR A 48 -1.34 26.62 -24.80
N GLU A 49 -2.67 26.55 -24.70
CA GLU A 49 -3.49 27.57 -24.07
C GLU A 49 -4.39 26.94 -23.02
N LEU A 50 -4.66 27.68 -21.95
CA LEU A 50 -5.59 27.22 -20.93
C LEU A 50 -7.03 27.30 -21.47
N PRO A 51 -7.82 26.21 -21.43
CA PRO A 51 -9.21 26.23 -21.87
C PRO A 51 -10.05 27.26 -21.10
N ASN A 52 -11.19 27.66 -21.68
CA ASN A 52 -12.15 28.51 -20.97
C ASN A 52 -12.78 27.75 -19.80
N GLN A 53 -13.22 28.45 -18.74
CA GLN A 53 -13.81 27.88 -17.53
C GLN A 53 -14.96 26.92 -17.82
N ASN A 54 -15.80 27.24 -18.81
CA ASN A 54 -16.95 26.43 -19.20
C ASN A 54 -16.55 25.07 -19.79
N SER A 55 -15.32 24.93 -20.28
CA SER A 55 -14.77 23.68 -20.80
C SER A 55 -14.36 22.72 -19.67
N PHE A 56 -14.33 23.16 -18.43
CA PHE A 56 -14.01 22.32 -17.27
C PHE A 56 -15.28 21.73 -16.67
N TYR A 57 -15.40 20.40 -16.79
CA TYR A 57 -16.52 19.66 -16.26
C TYR A 57 -16.05 18.41 -15.54
N ASN A 58 -16.48 18.25 -14.28
CA ASN A 58 -16.14 17.09 -13.48
C ASN A 58 -17.24 16.02 -13.62
N LYS A 59 -16.99 15.00 -14.46
CA LYS A 59 -17.91 13.86 -14.69
C LYS A 59 -18.25 13.07 -13.42
N LEU A 60 -17.38 13.06 -12.39
CA LEU A 60 -17.61 12.31 -11.15
C LEU A 60 -18.56 13.02 -10.18
N MET A 61 -18.55 14.36 -10.20
CA MET A 61 -19.35 15.20 -9.32
C MET A 61 -20.49 15.91 -10.05
N ASP A 62 -20.63 15.66 -11.36
CA ASP A 62 -21.63 16.25 -12.26
C ASP A 62 -21.69 17.79 -12.18
N GLN A 63 -20.53 18.44 -12.03
CA GLN A 63 -20.45 19.88 -11.79
C GLN A 63 -19.33 20.55 -12.59
N HIS A 64 -19.54 21.83 -12.92
CA HIS A 64 -18.51 22.69 -13.48
C HIS A 64 -17.46 23.07 -12.43
N ILE A 65 -16.27 23.45 -12.90
CA ILE A 65 -15.22 23.97 -12.02
C ILE A 65 -15.69 25.23 -11.28
N THR A 66 -15.33 25.34 -10.00
CA THR A 66 -15.61 26.56 -9.25
C THR A 66 -14.69 27.70 -9.70
N ASP A 67 -15.15 28.94 -9.56
CA ASP A 67 -14.31 30.13 -9.85
C ASP A 67 -12.99 30.09 -9.06
N THR A 68 -13.04 29.58 -7.82
CA THR A 68 -11.87 29.48 -6.95
C THR A 68 -10.82 28.47 -7.44
N ASP A 69 -11.27 27.38 -8.05
CA ASP A 69 -10.39 26.35 -8.62
C ASP A 69 -9.86 26.81 -9.97
N TYR A 70 -10.69 27.44 -10.81
CA TYR A 70 -10.26 27.95 -12.11
C TYR A 70 -9.24 29.08 -11.99
N ASN A 71 -9.45 30.03 -11.06
CA ASN A 71 -8.45 31.06 -10.76
C ASN A 71 -7.15 30.46 -10.21
N HIS A 72 -7.22 29.33 -9.50
CA HIS A 72 -6.04 28.62 -9.03
C HIS A 72 -5.27 27.98 -10.19
N VAL A 73 -5.97 27.35 -11.16
CA VAL A 73 -5.37 26.80 -12.38
C VAL A 73 -4.63 27.89 -13.17
N LYS A 74 -5.27 29.05 -13.39
CA LYS A 74 -4.63 30.21 -14.04
C LYS A 74 -3.39 30.68 -13.31
N LEU A 75 -3.49 30.81 -11.99
CA LEU A 75 -2.37 31.27 -11.17
C LEU A 75 -1.18 30.31 -11.25
N VAL A 76 -1.41 28.99 -11.25
CA VAL A 76 -0.34 28.00 -11.41
C VAL A 76 0.24 28.05 -12.82
N TRP A 77 -0.60 28.17 -13.85
CA TRP A 77 -0.17 28.31 -15.24
C TRP A 77 0.80 29.46 -15.46
N GLU A 78 0.44 30.65 -14.98
CA GLU A 78 1.27 31.86 -15.08
C GLU A 78 2.54 31.76 -14.22
N LYS A 79 2.42 31.27 -12.98
CA LYS A 79 3.53 31.31 -12.01
C LYS A 79 4.65 30.33 -12.33
N PHE A 80 4.34 29.23 -13.04
CA PHE A 80 5.31 28.24 -13.48
C PHE A 80 5.68 28.37 -14.96
N ASN A 81 5.20 29.42 -15.65
CA ASN A 81 5.48 29.68 -17.07
C ASN A 81 5.22 28.45 -17.96
N LEU A 82 4.10 27.78 -17.73
CA LEU A 82 3.75 26.55 -18.43
C LEU A 82 3.38 26.84 -19.88
N LYS A 83 3.83 25.97 -20.78
CA LYS A 83 3.64 26.13 -22.22
C LYS A 83 2.60 25.17 -22.77
N THR A 84 2.38 24.04 -22.10
CA THR A 84 1.42 23.02 -22.52
C THR A 84 0.55 22.53 -21.36
N LEU A 85 -0.64 22.00 -21.67
CA LEU A 85 -1.48 21.31 -20.69
C LEU A 85 -0.80 20.05 -20.11
N GLY A 86 0.16 19.49 -20.84
CA GLY A 86 1.11 18.47 -20.39
C GLY A 86 1.99 18.97 -19.25
N ASP A 87 2.66 20.11 -19.42
CA ASP A 87 3.49 20.74 -18.37
C ASP A 87 2.67 20.98 -17.09
N TYR A 88 1.39 21.38 -17.24
CA TYR A 88 0.48 21.54 -16.12
C TYR A 88 0.09 20.22 -15.46
N SER A 89 -0.04 19.13 -16.21
CA SER A 89 -0.39 17.81 -15.68
C SER A 89 0.81 17.13 -15.01
N ASP A 90 2.02 17.42 -15.48
CA ASP A 90 3.27 16.85 -14.98
C ASP A 90 3.73 17.52 -13.67
N LEU A 91 3.40 18.80 -13.46
CA LEU A 91 3.64 19.50 -12.20
C LEU A 91 2.98 18.79 -10.99
N PRO A 92 1.65 18.53 -10.96
CA PRO A 92 0.99 17.68 -9.98
C PRO A 92 1.49 16.25 -9.95
N ARG A 93 1.87 15.66 -11.10
CA ARG A 93 2.35 14.28 -11.18
C ARG A 93 3.62 14.07 -10.35
N SER A 94 4.57 15.00 -10.42
CA SER A 94 5.81 14.97 -9.61
C SER A 94 5.59 15.19 -8.10
N LEU A 95 4.43 15.72 -7.70
CA LEU A 95 4.24 16.33 -6.39
C LEU A 95 3.12 15.76 -5.52
N LEU A 96 1.99 15.44 -6.13
CA LEU A 96 0.76 15.06 -5.44
C LEU A 96 0.53 13.56 -5.44
N TYR A 97 1.06 12.86 -6.43
CA TYR A 97 1.07 11.41 -6.44
C TYR A 97 2.44 10.95 -6.02
N SER A 98 2.68 10.91 -4.71
CA SER A 98 3.81 10.14 -4.18
C SER A 98 3.89 8.76 -4.81
N SER A 99 2.73 8.13 -5.10
CA SER A 99 2.65 6.86 -5.83
C SER A 99 3.15 6.94 -7.27
N SER A 100 2.78 7.96 -8.05
CA SER A 100 3.23 8.10 -9.45
C SER A 100 4.69 8.50 -9.54
N TYR A 101 5.16 9.39 -8.66
CA TYR A 101 6.58 9.72 -8.57
C TYR A 101 7.40 8.49 -8.15
N THR A 102 6.93 7.73 -7.15
CA THR A 102 7.58 6.47 -6.73
C THR A 102 7.60 5.47 -7.89
N TRP A 103 6.51 5.38 -8.66
CA TRP A 103 6.44 4.52 -9.85
C TRP A 103 7.44 4.96 -10.94
N ASP A 104 7.51 6.26 -11.26
CA ASP A 104 8.46 6.79 -12.25
C ASP A 104 9.91 6.60 -11.78
N CYS A 105 10.20 6.73 -10.48
CA CYS A 105 11.49 6.37 -9.90
C CYS A 105 11.77 4.86 -10.04
N MET A 106 10.76 4.02 -9.81
CA MET A 106 10.87 2.56 -9.95
C MET A 106 11.15 2.16 -11.41
N LEU A 107 10.54 2.83 -12.40
CA LEU A 107 10.75 2.57 -13.83
C LEU A 107 12.19 2.85 -14.31
N LYS A 108 13.04 3.50 -13.50
CA LYS A 108 14.48 3.57 -13.75
C LYS A 108 15.18 2.22 -13.57
N TYR A 109 14.52 1.26 -12.92
CA TYR A 109 14.91 -0.13 -12.83
C TYR A 109 14.06 -0.97 -13.78
N THR A 110 14.69 -1.91 -14.49
CA THR A 110 14.01 -2.80 -15.44
C THR A 110 13.44 -4.00 -14.70
N LEU A 111 12.13 -3.99 -14.47
CA LEU A 111 11.37 -5.16 -14.03
C LEU A 111 10.78 -5.87 -15.26
N GLU A 112 10.73 -7.19 -15.23
CA GLU A 112 10.06 -7.98 -16.26
C GLU A 112 8.54 -7.90 -16.09
N THR A 113 7.84 -7.63 -17.19
CA THR A 113 6.37 -7.66 -17.21
C THR A 113 5.89 -9.06 -17.53
N ILE A 114 5.09 -9.65 -16.63
CA ILE A 114 4.41 -10.93 -16.84
C ILE A 114 3.48 -10.80 -18.06
N GLN A 115 3.74 -11.59 -19.10
CA GLN A 115 2.92 -11.63 -20.33
C GLN A 115 1.86 -12.74 -20.31
N ASP A 116 2.07 -13.77 -19.49
CA ASP A 116 1.16 -14.89 -19.34
C ASP A 116 -0.01 -14.51 -18.40
N VAL A 117 -1.24 -14.59 -18.92
CA VAL A 117 -2.46 -14.27 -18.18
C VAL A 117 -2.69 -15.26 -17.03
N ASP A 118 -2.39 -16.53 -17.22
CA ASP A 118 -2.61 -17.55 -16.19
C ASP A 118 -1.64 -17.33 -15.02
N MET A 119 -0.40 -16.95 -15.32
CA MET A 119 0.61 -16.59 -14.31
C MET A 119 0.22 -15.30 -13.57
N LEU A 120 -0.30 -14.30 -14.29
CA LEU A 120 -0.82 -13.08 -13.67
C LEU A 120 -1.95 -13.41 -12.69
N LEU A 121 -2.93 -14.20 -13.11
CA LEU A 121 -4.06 -14.62 -12.27
C LEU A 121 -3.60 -15.46 -11.06
N PHE A 122 -2.58 -16.29 -11.23
CA PHE A 122 -1.95 -17.04 -10.14
C PHE A 122 -1.33 -16.11 -9.09
N PHE A 123 -0.53 -15.13 -9.51
CA PHE A 123 0.02 -14.15 -8.58
C PHE A 123 -1.08 -13.31 -7.91
N GLU A 124 -2.10 -12.86 -8.66
CA GLU A 124 -3.24 -12.12 -8.12
C GLU A 124 -4.01 -12.93 -7.07
N GLY A 125 -4.18 -14.24 -7.28
CA GLY A 125 -4.79 -15.16 -6.32
C GLY A 125 -4.01 -15.27 -5.00
N GLY A 126 -2.70 -15.05 -5.03
CA GLY A 126 -1.83 -15.02 -3.85
C GLY A 126 -1.74 -13.66 -3.15
N ILE A 127 -2.29 -12.58 -3.72
CA ILE A 127 -2.21 -11.25 -3.11
C ILE A 127 -3.14 -11.17 -1.89
N GLN A 128 -2.55 -10.79 -0.75
CA GLN A 128 -3.28 -10.57 0.49
C GLN A 128 -3.08 -9.16 1.00
N GLY A 129 -4.13 -8.63 1.64
CA GLY A 129 -4.06 -7.33 2.30
C GLY A 129 -3.35 -7.39 3.66
N GLY A 130 -3.31 -6.23 4.33
CA GLY A 130 -2.83 -6.16 5.71
C GLY A 130 -3.74 -6.93 6.67
N ILE A 131 -3.14 -7.73 7.55
CA ILE A 131 -3.85 -8.48 8.58
C ILE A 131 -4.37 -7.51 9.65
N SER A 132 -5.66 -7.58 9.95
CA SER A 132 -6.28 -6.87 11.06
C SER A 132 -7.12 -7.84 11.88
N GLN A 133 -6.65 -8.16 13.09
CA GLN A 133 -7.26 -9.17 13.95
C GLN A 133 -7.41 -8.64 15.38
N CYS A 134 -8.52 -9.01 16.02
CA CYS A 134 -8.76 -8.80 17.44
C CYS A 134 -8.88 -10.15 18.14
N CYS A 135 -7.81 -10.59 18.82
CA CYS A 135 -7.75 -11.90 19.48
C CYS A 135 -8.41 -11.90 20.86
N ASN A 136 -8.39 -10.74 21.54
CA ASN A 136 -9.01 -10.52 22.85
C ASN A 136 -9.99 -9.36 22.79
N ARG A 137 -11.25 -9.61 23.17
CA ARG A 137 -12.33 -8.60 23.11
C ARG A 137 -12.07 -7.39 24.02
N HIS A 138 -11.45 -7.61 25.17
CA HIS A 138 -11.21 -6.58 26.15
C HIS A 138 -9.93 -6.85 26.94
N GLY A 139 -9.10 -5.84 27.08
CA GLY A 139 -7.89 -5.87 27.90
C GLY A 139 -7.79 -4.57 28.69
N GLU A 140 -7.80 -4.69 30.01
CA GLU A 140 -7.64 -3.58 30.94
C GLU A 140 -6.27 -3.67 31.62
N ALA A 141 -5.60 -2.53 31.81
CA ALA A 141 -4.36 -2.43 32.56
C ALA A 141 -4.66 -2.28 34.06
N ASN A 142 -3.80 -2.85 34.92
CA ASN A 142 -3.86 -2.63 36.36
C ASN A 142 -2.43 -2.42 36.86
N ASN A 143 -1.96 -1.18 36.96
CA ASN A 143 -0.59 -0.93 37.41
C ASN A 143 -0.51 0.37 38.22
N LYS A 144 0.57 0.50 38.99
CA LYS A 144 0.78 1.63 39.92
C LYS A 144 0.81 3.04 39.29
N TYR A 145 0.82 3.15 37.95
CA TYR A 145 0.88 4.42 37.24
C TYR A 145 -0.50 4.94 36.80
N ILE A 146 -1.58 4.17 36.99
CA ILE A 146 -2.95 4.58 36.68
C ILE A 146 -3.71 4.99 37.95
N SER A 147 -4.65 5.93 37.82
CA SER A 147 -5.41 6.49 38.96
C SER A 147 -6.26 5.46 39.70
N ASP A 148 -6.77 4.47 38.96
CA ASP A 148 -7.75 3.49 39.46
C ASP A 148 -7.05 2.16 39.81
N PHE A 149 -5.79 2.23 40.26
CA PHE A 149 -4.99 1.06 40.61
C PHE A 149 -5.59 0.30 41.79
N ASP A 150 -5.83 -0.99 41.59
CA ASP A 150 -6.31 -1.91 42.62
C ASP A 150 -5.16 -2.80 43.09
N SER A 151 -4.68 -2.55 44.31
CA SER A 151 -3.59 -3.31 44.94
C SER A 151 -3.96 -4.76 45.26
N THR A 152 -5.25 -5.11 45.23
CA THR A 152 -5.72 -6.49 45.44
C THR A 152 -5.62 -7.34 44.18
N LYS A 153 -5.54 -6.70 43.00
CA LYS A 153 -5.45 -7.37 41.71
C LYS A 153 -4.00 -7.50 41.23
N PRO A 154 -3.68 -8.52 40.41
CA PRO A 154 -2.34 -8.66 39.84
C PRO A 154 -1.98 -7.45 38.97
N SER A 155 -0.69 -7.10 38.96
CA SER A 155 -0.18 -6.03 38.11
C SER A 155 -0.23 -6.45 36.63
N LYS A 156 -0.87 -5.64 35.79
CA LYS A 156 -1.05 -5.86 34.36
C LYS A 156 -0.71 -4.59 33.58
N TYR A 157 0.15 -4.77 32.58
CA TYR A 157 0.57 -3.72 31.66
C TYR A 157 0.04 -4.02 30.26
N LEU A 158 -0.24 -2.97 29.50
CA LEU A 158 -0.54 -3.07 28.08
C LEU A 158 0.65 -2.50 27.32
N MET A 159 1.06 -3.19 26.26
CA MET A 159 2.17 -2.78 25.41
C MET A 159 1.66 -2.60 23.99
N TYR A 160 2.08 -1.51 23.36
CA TYR A 160 1.78 -1.20 21.97
C TYR A 160 3.09 -1.23 21.18
N PHE A 161 3.09 -2.00 20.09
CA PHE A 161 4.21 -2.08 19.16
C PHE A 161 3.77 -1.55 17.80
N ASP A 162 4.58 -0.69 17.22
CA ASP A 162 4.39 -0.14 15.87
C ASP A 162 5.70 -0.31 15.11
N VAL A 163 5.64 -0.99 13.97
CA VAL A 163 6.82 -1.23 13.14
C VAL A 163 7.01 -0.03 12.22
N ASN A 164 8.12 0.68 12.41
CA ASN A 164 8.50 1.79 11.55
C ASN A 164 8.75 1.31 10.12
N ASN A 165 7.95 1.79 9.16
CA ASN A 165 8.11 1.52 7.74
C ASN A 165 8.09 0.02 7.37
N LEU A 166 7.07 -0.71 7.83
CA LEU A 166 6.90 -2.15 7.58
C LEU A 166 7.09 -2.54 6.10
N TYR A 167 6.39 -1.87 5.17
CA TYR A 167 6.50 -2.18 3.74
C TYR A 167 7.86 -1.79 3.16
N GLY A 168 8.50 -0.72 3.64
CA GLY A 168 9.85 -0.38 3.20
C GLY A 168 10.90 -1.41 3.63
N TRP A 169 10.75 -1.98 4.83
CA TRP A 169 11.58 -3.11 5.25
C TRP A 169 11.35 -4.35 4.38
N ALA A 170 10.08 -4.67 4.05
CA ALA A 170 9.74 -5.77 3.16
C ALA A 170 10.29 -5.56 1.74
N MET A 171 10.20 -4.33 1.21
CA MET A 171 10.78 -3.96 -0.09
C MET A 171 12.32 -3.94 -0.11
N SER A 172 12.97 -3.99 1.06
CA SER A 172 14.43 -4.12 1.17
C SER A 172 14.88 -5.58 1.17
N GLN A 173 13.95 -6.54 1.19
CA GLN A 173 14.26 -7.96 1.04
C GLN A 173 14.47 -8.32 -0.44
N GLN A 174 14.96 -9.54 -0.72
CA GLN A 174 15.01 -10.04 -2.08
C GLN A 174 13.59 -10.25 -2.60
N LEU A 175 13.26 -9.60 -3.71
CA LEU A 175 11.95 -9.66 -4.35
C LEU A 175 12.08 -10.21 -5.78
N PRO A 176 11.08 -10.96 -6.28
CA PRO A 176 11.08 -11.41 -7.65
C PRO A 176 10.97 -10.21 -8.60
N TYR A 177 11.81 -10.19 -9.63
CA TYR A 177 11.86 -9.09 -10.60
C TYR A 177 11.85 -9.54 -12.07
N GLY A 178 12.06 -10.83 -12.34
CA GLY A 178 12.07 -11.41 -13.69
C GLY A 178 12.47 -12.89 -13.69
N GLY A 179 12.53 -13.49 -14.87
CA GLY A 179 12.76 -14.91 -15.10
C GLY A 179 11.56 -15.77 -14.73
N PHE A 180 10.34 -15.28 -14.92
CA PHE A 180 9.15 -15.99 -14.47
C PHE A 180 8.84 -17.17 -15.40
N GLU A 181 8.94 -18.38 -14.87
CA GLU A 181 8.66 -19.62 -15.60
C GLU A 181 7.83 -20.58 -14.76
N TRP A 182 6.93 -21.32 -15.42
CA TRP A 182 6.20 -22.41 -14.79
C TRP A 182 7.13 -23.61 -14.61
N ILE A 183 7.18 -24.15 -13.40
CA ILE A 183 8.00 -25.31 -13.06
C ILE A 183 7.08 -26.43 -12.56
N ASP A 184 7.08 -27.57 -13.24
CA ASP A 184 6.36 -28.78 -12.82
C ASP A 184 7.37 -29.71 -12.11
N THR A 185 7.75 -29.36 -10.89
CA THR A 185 8.74 -30.12 -10.12
C THR A 185 8.36 -30.19 -8.65
N ASN A 186 8.58 -31.36 -8.05
CA ASN A 186 8.40 -31.58 -6.62
C ASN A 186 9.61 -30.99 -5.89
N ILE A 187 9.45 -29.77 -5.36
CA ILE A 187 10.52 -29.00 -4.74
C ILE A 187 10.44 -29.15 -3.22
N ASP A 188 11.54 -29.58 -2.58
CA ASP A 188 11.65 -29.53 -1.13
C ASP A 188 12.04 -28.12 -0.69
N ILE A 189 11.02 -27.32 -0.37
CA ILE A 189 11.19 -25.95 0.10
C ILE A 189 12.04 -25.85 1.35
N THR A 190 12.13 -26.87 2.21
CA THR A 190 12.81 -26.77 3.51
C THR A 190 14.33 -26.62 3.37
N GLN A 191 14.87 -26.99 2.21
CA GLN A 191 16.30 -26.93 1.91
C GLN A 191 16.72 -25.65 1.18
N ILE A 192 15.76 -24.80 0.78
CA ILE A 192 16.04 -23.58 0.02
C ILE A 192 16.44 -22.47 0.99
N PRO A 193 17.62 -21.85 0.85
CA PRO A 193 18.02 -20.76 1.70
C PRO A 193 17.23 -19.47 1.38
N ASN A 194 17.03 -18.60 2.37
CA ASN A 194 16.28 -17.36 2.21
C ASN A 194 16.93 -16.34 1.26
N ASP A 195 18.21 -16.49 0.96
CA ASP A 195 18.98 -15.66 0.02
C ASP A 195 19.24 -16.37 -1.31
N ALA A 196 18.48 -17.43 -1.62
CA ALA A 196 18.56 -18.12 -2.89
C ALA A 196 18.32 -17.14 -4.06
N PRO A 197 19.09 -17.27 -5.16
CA PRO A 197 18.94 -16.40 -6.33
C PRO A 197 17.60 -16.59 -7.06
N GLU A 198 16.97 -17.75 -6.87
CA GLU A 198 15.67 -18.11 -7.44
C GLU A 198 14.64 -18.28 -6.32
N GLY A 199 13.45 -17.72 -6.54
CA GLY A 199 12.33 -17.82 -5.62
C GLY A 199 11.19 -18.65 -6.19
N TYR A 200 10.37 -19.21 -5.31
CA TYR A 200 9.25 -20.07 -5.68
C TYR A 200 7.94 -19.55 -5.09
N MET A 201 6.93 -19.44 -5.96
CA MET A 201 5.54 -19.19 -5.59
C MET A 201 4.78 -20.49 -5.82
N LEU A 202 4.08 -20.97 -4.79
CA LEU A 202 3.53 -22.32 -4.76
C LEU A 202 2.03 -22.28 -4.47
N GLU A 203 1.26 -23.10 -5.16
CA GLU A 203 -0.11 -23.47 -4.78
C GLU A 203 -0.05 -24.76 -3.97
N VAL A 204 -0.49 -24.72 -2.72
CA VAL A 204 -0.38 -25.84 -1.78
C VAL A 204 -1.67 -26.02 -0.98
N ASP A 205 -1.94 -27.27 -0.59
CA ASP A 205 -2.92 -27.58 0.44
C ASP A 205 -2.24 -27.59 1.81
N LEU A 206 -2.80 -26.86 2.78
CA LEU A 206 -2.24 -26.74 4.13
C LEU A 206 -3.18 -27.39 5.14
N GLU A 207 -2.65 -28.32 5.92
CA GLU A 207 -3.32 -28.83 7.12
C GLU A 207 -2.98 -27.94 8.32
N TYR A 208 -3.95 -27.65 9.18
CA TYR A 208 -3.76 -26.85 10.40
C TYR A 208 -4.07 -27.69 11.63
N PRO A 209 -3.10 -28.49 12.14
CA PRO A 209 -3.34 -29.46 13.20
C PRO A 209 -3.93 -28.85 14.47
N GLN A 210 -4.82 -29.58 15.14
CA GLN A 210 -5.51 -29.05 16.33
C GLN A 210 -4.55 -28.76 17.51
N HIS A 211 -3.43 -29.49 17.61
CA HIS A 211 -2.51 -29.37 18.73
C HIS A 211 -1.72 -28.04 18.75
N ILE A 212 -1.61 -27.32 17.63
CA ILE A 212 -0.96 -26.00 17.53
C ILE A 212 -1.93 -24.82 17.70
N HIS A 213 -3.24 -25.07 17.81
CA HIS A 213 -4.27 -24.02 17.84
C HIS A 213 -4.12 -23.06 19.02
N ASP A 214 -3.78 -23.58 20.19
CA ASP A 214 -3.58 -22.74 21.38
C ASP A 214 -2.36 -21.84 21.25
N ARG A 215 -1.28 -22.34 20.63
CA ARG A 215 -0.05 -21.58 20.38
C ARG A 215 -0.28 -20.47 19.35
N HIS A 216 -1.06 -20.75 18.30
CA HIS A 216 -1.33 -19.82 17.21
C HIS A 216 -2.58 -18.96 17.44
N LYS A 217 -3.20 -19.02 18.62
CA LYS A 217 -4.42 -18.28 18.94
C LYS A 217 -4.32 -16.77 18.65
N ASP A 218 -3.18 -16.19 19.03
CA ASP A 218 -2.94 -14.75 18.97
C ASP A 218 -2.35 -14.28 17.63
N LEU A 219 -1.65 -15.16 16.90
CA LEU A 219 -1.11 -14.91 15.57
C LEU A 219 -1.29 -16.17 14.73
N ARG A 220 -2.32 -16.16 13.88
CA ARG A 220 -2.64 -17.29 13.00
C ARG A 220 -2.04 -17.03 11.63
N PHE A 221 -1.23 -17.97 11.17
CA PHE A 221 -0.62 -17.95 9.84
C PHE A 221 -1.64 -18.21 8.73
N CYS A 222 -1.23 -17.90 7.49
CA CYS A 222 -1.95 -18.20 6.27
C CYS A 222 -3.40 -17.68 6.26
N ALA A 223 -3.54 -16.35 6.39
CA ALA A 223 -4.84 -15.68 6.28
C ALA A 223 -5.45 -15.93 4.90
N GLU A 224 -6.77 -15.98 4.76
CA GLU A 224 -7.42 -16.24 3.48
C GLU A 224 -8.63 -15.33 3.27
N HIS A 225 -9.00 -15.09 2.02
CA HIS A 225 -10.23 -14.40 1.70
C HIS A 225 -11.41 -15.37 1.75
N CYS A 226 -12.18 -15.33 2.85
CA CYS A 226 -13.38 -16.14 3.00
C CYS A 226 -14.55 -15.35 3.59
N PRO A 227 -15.81 -15.72 3.28
CA PRO A 227 -16.98 -15.08 3.87
C PRO A 227 -17.08 -15.43 5.36
N PRO A 228 -17.16 -14.43 6.28
CA PRO A 228 -17.34 -14.73 7.69
C PRO A 228 -18.76 -15.26 7.96
N PRO A 229 -18.97 -15.97 9.09
CA PRO A 229 -20.29 -16.48 9.46
C PRO A 229 -21.36 -15.38 9.41
N GLY A 230 -22.42 -15.60 8.62
CA GLY A 230 -23.52 -14.64 8.46
C GLY A 230 -23.30 -13.53 7.41
N SER A 231 -22.19 -13.55 6.65
CA SER A 231 -21.93 -12.64 5.53
C SER A 231 -21.68 -13.41 4.24
N LYS A 232 -22.02 -12.81 3.10
CA LYS A 232 -21.63 -13.31 1.77
C LYS A 232 -20.39 -12.61 1.20
N LEU A 233 -20.00 -11.48 1.79
CA LEU A 233 -18.84 -10.72 1.34
C LEU A 233 -17.55 -11.33 1.92
N PRO A 234 -16.59 -11.71 1.06
CA PRO A 234 -15.31 -12.23 1.52
C PRO A 234 -14.53 -11.14 2.26
N LYS A 235 -13.86 -11.54 3.34
CA LYS A 235 -12.92 -10.71 4.09
C LYS A 235 -11.63 -11.48 4.27
N LEU A 236 -10.52 -10.77 4.46
CA LEU A 236 -9.29 -11.42 4.87
C LEU A 236 -9.46 -11.91 6.32
N MET A 237 -9.39 -13.23 6.49
CA MET A 237 -9.69 -13.91 7.74
C MET A 237 -8.47 -14.74 8.17
N THR A 238 -8.06 -14.58 9.42
CA THR A 238 -7.06 -15.43 10.06
C THR A 238 -7.78 -16.61 10.74
N THR A 239 -7.84 -17.76 10.07
CA THR A 239 -8.54 -18.96 10.55
C THR A 239 -7.54 -20.04 10.98
N LEU A 240 -7.96 -20.96 11.85
CA LEU A 240 -7.19 -22.16 12.24
C LEU A 240 -7.68 -23.41 11.47
N CYS A 241 -8.23 -23.18 10.28
CA CYS A 241 -8.78 -24.21 9.42
C CYS A 241 -7.74 -24.60 8.37
N ASN A 242 -7.88 -25.81 7.82
CA ASN A 242 -7.14 -26.21 6.63
C ASN A 242 -7.36 -25.21 5.48
N LYS A 243 -6.40 -25.17 4.56
CA LYS A 243 -6.41 -24.31 3.37
C LYS A 243 -6.27 -25.21 2.16
N GLU A 244 -7.02 -24.92 1.11
CA GLU A 244 -6.92 -25.64 -0.16
C GLU A 244 -6.48 -24.66 -1.23
N LYS A 245 -5.57 -25.09 -2.12
CA LYS A 245 -5.05 -24.27 -3.23
C LYS A 245 -4.53 -22.90 -2.79
N TYR A 246 -3.81 -22.89 -1.67
CA TYR A 246 -3.30 -21.66 -1.08
C TYR A 246 -2.02 -21.23 -1.79
N ILE A 247 -2.02 -20.02 -2.36
CA ILE A 247 -0.89 -19.50 -3.12
C ILE A 247 0.00 -18.65 -2.21
N MET A 248 1.25 -19.04 -2.05
CA MET A 248 2.22 -18.32 -1.21
C MET A 248 3.68 -18.51 -1.63
N HIS A 249 4.51 -17.54 -1.25
CA HIS A 249 5.96 -17.61 -1.44
C HIS A 249 6.60 -18.64 -0.49
N TYR A 250 7.60 -19.39 -0.95
CA TYR A 250 8.22 -20.47 -0.18
C TYR A 250 8.76 -20.03 1.19
N GLN A 251 9.30 -18.82 1.32
CA GLN A 251 9.80 -18.31 2.62
C GLN A 251 8.69 -18.18 3.67
N ASN A 252 7.50 -17.72 3.24
CA ASN A 252 6.35 -17.62 4.14
C ASN A 252 5.88 -19.02 4.55
N LEU A 253 6.00 -20.00 3.65
CA LEU A 253 5.63 -21.39 3.92
C LEU A 253 6.62 -22.04 4.88
N GLN A 254 7.92 -21.84 4.68
CA GLN A 254 8.96 -22.22 5.65
C GLN A 254 8.69 -21.59 7.04
N GLN A 255 8.32 -20.31 7.08
CA GLN A 255 8.00 -19.64 8.34
C GLN A 255 6.79 -20.28 9.04
N ALA A 256 5.74 -20.62 8.29
CA ALA A 256 4.55 -21.26 8.83
C ALA A 256 4.85 -22.69 9.32
N SER A 257 5.66 -23.46 8.59
CA SER A 257 6.05 -24.84 8.95
C SER A 257 7.08 -24.90 10.08
N ALA A 258 7.93 -23.89 10.25
CA ALA A 258 8.91 -23.83 11.33
C ALA A 258 8.28 -23.60 12.72
N THR A 259 7.00 -23.26 12.76
CA THR A 259 6.25 -23.03 14.00
C THR A 259 5.48 -24.25 14.54
N ASP A 260 5.47 -25.36 13.79
CA ASP A 260 4.89 -26.66 14.17
C ASP A 260 5.73 -27.42 15.21
#